data_AF-A0A3D9SDA0-F1
#
_entry.id   AF-A0A3D9SDA0-F1
#
_cell.length_a   1.000
_cell.length_b   1.000
_cell.length_c   1.000
_cell.angle_alpha   90.00
_cell.angle_beta   90.00
_cell.angle_gamma   90.00
#
_symmetry.space_group_name_H-M   'P 1'
#
loop_
_entity.id
_entity.type
_entity.pdbx_description
1 polymer ?
#
loop_
_entity_poly.entity_id
_entity_poly.type
_entity_poly.pdbx_seq_one_letter_code
_entity_poly.pdbx_strand_id
1 'polypeptide(L)' 'MEDLDKQILLLLQEQGRISMTDLGKTVSLSQPAVTERVRKLEEKGIINQYRAVVVNWEHLAIQPHSSCYPLHSSTNQ' A
#
# COMPACT_ATOMS: atom_id res chain seq x y z
N MET A 1 -17.81 3.62 -1.83
CA MET A 1 -16.54 2.92 -2.07
C MET A 1 -16.90 1.67 -2.85
N GLU A 2 -16.34 1.50 -4.03
CA GLU A 2 -16.64 0.34 -4.89
C GLU A 2 -15.78 -0.85 -4.46
N ASP A 3 -16.20 -2.08 -4.74
CA ASP A 3 -15.43 -3.28 -4.36
C ASP A 3 -14.08 -3.34 -5.09
N LEU A 4 -14.01 -2.77 -6.30
CA LEU A 4 -12.76 -2.55 -7.03
C LEU A 4 -11.78 -1.66 -6.28
N ASP A 5 -12.25 -0.58 -5.64
CA ASP A 5 -11.38 0.33 -4.88
C ASP A 5 -10.74 -0.42 -3.70
N LYS A 6 -11.49 -1.29 -3.02
CA LYS A 6 -10.98 -2.14 -1.93
C LYS A 6 -9.93 -3.12 -2.44
N GLN A 7 -10.16 -3.73 -3.60
CA GLN A 7 -9.23 -4.66 -4.21
C GLN A 7 -7.92 -3.97 -4.60
N ILE A 8 -7.99 -2.76 -5.14
CA ILE A 8 -6.82 -1.91 -5.41
C ILE A 8 -6.03 -1.64 -4.12
N LEU A 9 -6.72 -1.27 -3.04
CA LEU A 9 -6.08 -1.01 -1.75
C LEU A 9 -5.40 -2.26 -1.16
N LEU A 10 -6.07 -3.42 -1.22
CA LEU A 10 -5.50 -4.70 -0.79
C LEU A 10 -4.20 -5.02 -1.56
N LEU A 11 -4.24 -4.89 -2.90
CA LEU A 11 -3.07 -5.15 -3.74
C LEU A 11 -1.93 -4.16 -3.48
N LEU A 12 -2.23 -2.88 -3.24
CA LEU A 12 -1.23 -1.87 -2.88
C LEU A 12 -0.64 -2.11 -1.49
N GLN A 13 -1.42 -2.63 -0.54
CA GLN A 13 -0.95 -2.98 0.81
C GLN A 13 -0.02 -4.21 0.79
N GLU A 14 -0.37 -5.21 -0.01
CA GLU A 14 0.45 -6.42 -0.17
C GLU A 14 1.73 -6.14 -0.97
N GLN A 15 1.61 -5.36 -2.05
CA GLN A 15 2.70 -5.05 -2.95
C GLN A 15 2.72 -3.57 -3.33
N GLY A 16 3.23 -2.72 -2.43
CA GLY A 16 3.34 -1.27 -2.66
C GLY A 16 4.24 -0.84 -3.83
N ARG A 17 4.95 -1.78 -4.47
CA ARG A 17 5.78 -1.57 -5.68
C ARG A 17 5.11 -2.04 -6.98
N ILE A 18 3.86 -2.49 -6.94
CA ILE A 18 3.16 -2.95 -8.14
C ILE A 18 3.03 -1.83 -9.17
N SER A 19 3.24 -2.16 -10.45
CA SER A 19 3.07 -1.20 -11.54
C SER A 19 1.58 -0.94 -11.79
N MET A 20 1.20 0.28 -12.21
CA MET A 20 -0.20 0.58 -12.54
C MET A 20 -0.74 -0.31 -13.68
N THR A 21 0.14 -0.75 -14.58
CA THR A 21 -0.20 -1.67 -15.66
C THR A 21 -0.56 -3.05 -15.13
N ASP A 22 0.22 -3.60 -14.21
CA ASP A 22 -0.03 -4.93 -13.66
C ASP A 22 -1.18 -4.90 -12.64
N LEU A 23 -1.30 -3.81 -11.88
CA LEU A 23 -2.46 -3.54 -11.04
C LEU A 23 -3.75 -3.56 -11.88
N GLY A 24 -3.78 -2.86 -13.01
CA GLY A 24 -4.89 -2.88 -13.97
C GLY A 24 -5.23 -4.26 -14.51
N LYS A 25 -4.22 -5.08 -14.86
CA LYS A 25 -4.45 -6.47 -15.27
C LYS A 25 -5.14 -7.28 -14.17
N THR A 26 -4.70 -7.14 -12.93
CA THR A 26 -5.26 -7.89 -11.80
C THR A 26 -6.70 -7.50 -11.50
N VAL A 27 -7.04 -6.21 -11.60
CA VAL A 27 -8.41 -5.72 -11.37
C VAL A 27 -9.27 -5.64 -12.64
N SER A 28 -8.80 -6.18 -13.76
CA SER A 28 -9.49 -6.14 -15.07
C SER A 28 -9.86 -4.73 -15.56
N LEU A 29 -8.98 -3.75 -15.30
CA LEU A 29 -9.14 -2.36 -15.73
C LEU A 29 -7.98 -1.94 -16.65
N SER A 30 -8.22 -0.92 -17.47
CA SER A 30 -7.15 -0.29 -18.24
C SER A 30 -6.22 0.50 -17.32
N GLN A 31 -4.94 0.62 -17.71
CA GLN A 31 -3.94 1.41 -16.99
C GLN A 31 -4.42 2.83 -16.62
N PRO A 32 -4.98 3.66 -17.54
CA PRO A 32 -5.45 5.00 -17.18
C PRO A 32 -6.65 4.98 -16.22
N ALA A 33 -7.53 3.97 -16.30
CA ALA A 33 -8.64 3.84 -15.37
C ALA A 33 -8.17 3.54 -13.94
N VAL A 34 -7.16 2.69 -13.78
CA VAL A 34 -6.55 2.42 -12.46
C VAL A 34 -5.86 3.65 -11.90
N THR A 35 -5.06 4.36 -12.71
CA THR A 35 -4.37 5.56 -12.25
C THR A 35 -5.35 6.61 -11.73
N GLU A 36 -6.45 6.84 -12.44
CA GLU A 36 -7.49 7.77 -12.01
C GLU A 36 -8.17 7.32 -10.70
N ARG A 37 -8.41 6.01 -10.54
CA ARG A 37 -8.98 5.46 -9.31
C ARG A 37 -8.04 5.66 -8.12
N VAL A 38 -6.76 5.34 -8.28
CA VAL A 38 -5.74 5.55 -7.24
C VAL A 38 -5.65 7.03 -6.87
N ARG A 39 -5.59 7.93 -7.86
CA ARG A 39 -5.61 9.38 -7.64
C ARG A 39 -6.85 9.83 -6.85
N LYS A 40 -8.04 9.34 -7.19
CA LYS A 40 -9.27 9.65 -6.43
C LYS A 40 -9.21 9.15 -4.99
N LEU A 41 -8.55 8.02 -4.73
CA LEU A 41 -8.36 7.50 -3.37
C LEU A 41 -7.37 8.36 -2.58
N GLU A 42 -6.34 8.90 -3.23
CA GLU A 42 -5.40 9.88 -2.65
C GLU A 42 -6.10 11.21 -2.35
N GLU A 43 -6.85 11.77 -3.30
CA GLU A 43 -7.61 13.02 -3.11
C GLU A 43 -8.65 12.92 -2.00
N LYS A 44 -9.28 11.75 -1.84
CA LYS A 44 -10.22 11.48 -0.74
C LYS A 44 -9.55 11.27 0.61
N GLY A 45 -8.21 11.25 0.66
CA GLY A 45 -7.45 10.98 1.88
C GLY A 45 -7.51 9.52 2.36
N ILE A 46 -7.96 8.58 1.50
CA ILE A 46 -7.95 7.15 1.81
C ILE A 46 -6.52 6.61 1.71
N ILE A 47 -5.78 7.04 0.69
CA ILE A 47 -4.33 6.82 0.58
C ILE A 47 -3.63 8.09 1.07
N ASN A 48 -3.00 8.01 2.24
CA ASN A 48 -2.33 9.17 2.84
C ASN A 48 -0.85 9.27 2.40
N GLN A 49 -0.14 8.14 2.37
CA GLN A 49 1.30 8.11 2.11
C GLN A 49 1.77 6.70 1.76
N TYR A 50 2.87 6.62 1.00
CA TYR A 50 3.58 5.37 0.73
C TYR A 50 4.78 5.28 1.68
N ARG A 51 4.85 4.21 2.49
CA ARG A 51 5.91 4.01 3.49
C ARG A 51 6.64 2.70 3.24
N ALA A 52 7.97 2.75 3.32
CA ALA A 52 8.80 1.55 3.34
C ALA A 52 8.85 0.97 4.77
N VAL A 53 8.60 -0.33 4.90
CA VAL A 53 8.85 -1.09 6.13
C VAL A 53 10.27 -1.63 6.06
N VAL A 54 11.15 -1.12 6.93
CA VAL A 54 12.54 -1.54 7.01
C VAL A 54 12.65 -2.64 8.07
N VAL A 55 12.99 -3.85 7.65
CA VAL A 55 13.15 -5.02 8.54
C VAL A 55 14.59 -5.20 9.02
N ASN A 56 15.56 -4.75 8.23
CA ASN A 56 16.98 -4.83 8.58
C ASN A 56 17.54 -3.43 8.84
N TRP A 57 17.93 -3.20 10.08
CA TRP A 57 18.46 -1.93 10.58
C TRP A 57 19.98 -1.93 10.70
N GLU A 58 20.64 -3.08 10.50
CA GLU A 58 22.07 -3.28 10.80
C GLU A 58 23.00 -2.42 9.92
N HIS A 59 22.54 -2.08 8.71
CA HIS A 59 23.29 -1.25 7.77
C HIS A 59 22.86 0.21 7.74
N LEU A 60 21.82 0.56 8.50
CA LEU A 60 21.29 1.91 8.55
C LEU A 60 21.81 2.57 9.82
N ALA A 61 22.72 3.54 9.69
CA ALA A 61 23.27 4.35 10.79
C ALA A 61 22.24 5.27 11.47
N ILE A 62 20.95 4.97 11.29
CA ILE A 62 19.78 5.60 11.88
C ILE A 62 19.14 4.54 12.76
N GLN A 63 19.46 4.56 14.06
CA GLN A 63 18.82 3.67 15.01
C GLN A 63 17.39 4.14 15.27
N PRO A 64 16.36 3.30 15.05
CA PRO A 64 15.01 3.64 15.46
C PRO A 64 14.98 3.70 16.99
N HIS A 65 14.70 4.88 17.55
CA HIS A 65 14.36 4.98 18.96
C HIS A 65 13.21 4.00 19.24
N SER A 66 13.42 3.10 20.21
CA SER A 66 12.75 1.81 20.39
C SER A 66 11.23 1.85 20.64
N SER A 67 10.58 3.02 20.52
CA SER A 67 9.16 3.21 20.78
C SER A 67 8.25 2.97 19.56
N CYS A 68 8.79 2.75 18.37
CA CYS A 68 8.00 2.74 17.13
C CYS A 68 7.95 1.37 16.46
N TYR A 69 7.52 0.34 17.16
CA TYR A 69 6.92 -0.82 16.51
C TYR A 69 5.42 -0.78 16.79
N PRO A 70 4.55 -0.66 15.76
CA PRO A 70 3.18 -1.08 15.95
C PRO A 70 3.25 -2.57 16.28
N LEU A 71 2.90 -2.92 17.51
CA LEU A 71 2.58 -4.29 17.89
C LEU A 71 1.46 -4.71 16.93
N HIS A 72 1.82 -5.38 15.83
CA HIS A 72 0.88 -6.21 15.11
C HIS A 72 0.61 -7.40 16.03
N SER A 73 -0.25 -7.16 17.02
CA SER A 73 -0.90 -8.20 17.79
C SER A 73 -1.61 -9.08 16.78
N SER A 74 -1.11 -10.31 16.69
CA SER A 74 -1.73 -11.46 16.06
C SER A 74 -3.24 -11.48 16.32
N THR A 75 -4.01 -11.88 15.31
CA THR A 75 -4.97 -12.99 15.38
C THR A 75 -5.70 -13.05 14.03
N ASN A 76 -5.26 -13.96 13.16
CA ASN A 76 -6.17 -14.61 12.23
C ASN A 76 -6.16 -16.10 12.61
N GLN A 77 -7.37 -16.63 12.78
CA GLN A 77 -7.70 -17.96 13.34
C GLN A 77 -7.16 -19.11 12.49
#